data_AF-A0A7C1LRM1-F1
#
_entry.id   AF-A0A7C1LRM1-F1
#
_cell.length_a   1.000
_cell.length_b   1.000
_cell.length_c   1.000
_cell.angle_alpha   90.00
_cell.angle_beta   90.00
_cell.angle_gamma   90.00
#
_symmetry.space_group_name_H-M   'P 1'
#
loop_
_entity.id
_entity.type
_entity.pdbx_description
1 polymer ?
#
loop_
_entity_poly.entity_id
_entity_poly.type
_entity_poly.pdbx_seq_one_letter_code
_entity_poly.pdbx_strand_id
1 'polypeptide(L)'
;MTSDKHDDTDFSVPLNRFSQEKCGKIHAASLEILDRVGARVQMEEAIQILKKAGAKVIDSNLVRIPSHLVENALATAPKKLDSQ
;
A
#
# COMPACT_ATOMS: atom_id res chain seq x y z
N MET A 1 4.69 -16.94 -35.29
CA MET A 1 4.06 -15.62 -35.08
C MET A 1 2.95 -15.81 -34.06
N THR A 2 2.91 -15.22 -32.88
CA THR A 2 3.69 -14.20 -32.18
C THR A 2 3.59 -14.59 -30.69
N SER A 3 4.73 -14.75 -30.01
CA SER A 3 4.75 -14.95 -28.55
C SER A 3 4.32 -13.65 -27.87
N ASP A 4 3.24 -13.74 -27.10
CA ASP A 4 2.88 -12.73 -26.10
C ASP A 4 4.02 -12.63 -25.08
N LYS A 5 4.68 -11.46 -25.06
CA LYS A 5 5.62 -11.11 -24.00
C LYS A 5 4.79 -10.74 -22.77
N HIS A 6 4.83 -11.56 -21.74
CA HIS A 6 4.55 -11.09 -20.39
C HIS A 6 5.58 -10.01 -20.07
N ASP A 7 5.09 -8.79 -19.83
CA ASP A 7 5.87 -7.68 -19.33
C ASP A 7 6.12 -7.92 -17.84
N ASP A 8 7.20 -8.63 -17.54
CA ASP A 8 7.76 -8.68 -16.20
C ASP A 8 8.38 -7.30 -15.92
N THR A 9 7.57 -6.36 -15.46
CA THR A 9 8.07 -5.08 -14.96
C THR A 9 8.86 -5.34 -13.68
N ASP A 10 10.14 -5.63 -13.87
CA ASP A 10 11.08 -5.94 -12.82
C ASP A 10 11.36 -4.68 -11.96
N PHE A 11 10.80 -4.65 -10.75
CA PHE A 11 11.12 -3.64 -9.73
C PHE A 11 12.51 -3.83 -9.12
N SER A 12 13.39 -4.68 -9.68
CA SER A 12 14.74 -4.92 -9.16
C SER A 12 15.67 -3.71 -9.23
N VAL A 13 15.32 -2.62 -9.92
CA VAL A 13 16.10 -1.39 -9.85
C VAL A 13 16.03 -0.88 -8.41
N PRO A 14 17.12 -0.94 -7.63
CA PRO A 14 17.06 -0.53 -6.24
C PRO A 14 16.71 0.96 -6.20
N LEU A 15 15.69 1.33 -5.41
CA LEU A 15 15.27 2.71 -5.15
C LEU A 15 16.36 3.59 -4.46
N ASN A 16 17.60 3.10 -4.39
CA ASN A 16 18.85 3.77 -4.00
C ASN A 16 19.11 5.09 -4.75
N ARG A 17 18.32 5.46 -5.76
CA ARG A 17 18.36 6.81 -6.37
C ARG A 17 17.99 7.91 -5.36
N PHE A 18 17.30 7.59 -4.27
CA PHE A 18 16.87 8.52 -3.24
C PHE A 18 17.63 8.32 -1.92
N SER A 19 17.97 9.42 -1.25
CA SER A 19 18.50 9.36 0.13
C SER A 19 17.40 8.89 1.10
N GLN A 20 17.79 8.35 2.25
CA GLN A 20 16.85 7.91 3.28
C GLN A 20 15.88 9.03 3.71
N GLU A 21 16.35 10.27 3.76
CA GLU A 21 15.51 11.44 4.02
C GLU A 21 14.43 11.65 2.96
N LYS A 22 14.77 11.50 1.67
CA LYS A 22 13.81 11.61 0.56
C LYS A 22 12.78 10.47 0.61
N CYS A 23 13.23 9.25 0.91
CA CYS A 23 12.33 8.12 1.13
C CYS A 23 11.36 8.39 2.29
N GLY A 24 11.86 8.95 3.41
CA GLY A 24 11.02 9.36 4.53
C GLY A 24 9.96 10.40 4.17
N LYS A 25 10.31 11.39 3.32
CA LYS A 25 9.35 12.39 2.82
C LYS A 25 8.27 11.76 1.95
N ILE A 26 8.64 10.86 1.04
CA ILE A 26 7.67 10.14 0.19
C ILE A 26 6.75 9.27 1.04
N HIS A 27 7.30 8.57 2.02
CA HIS A 27 6.54 7.75 2.95
C HIS A 27 5.54 8.58 3.74
N ALA A 28 5.98 9.68 4.36
CA ALA A 28 5.11 10.58 5.11
C ALA A 28 3.99 11.18 4.23
N ALA A 29 4.30 11.59 3.00
CA ALA A 29 3.30 12.09 2.06
C ALA A 29 2.28 10.99 1.67
N SER A 30 2.75 9.75 1.48
CA SER A 30 1.87 8.60 1.19
C SER A 30 0.91 8.32 2.35
N LEU A 31 1.41 8.35 3.58
CA LEU A 31 0.59 8.22 4.79
C LEU A 31 -0.46 9.33 4.89
N GLU A 32 -0.07 10.58 4.65
CA GLU A 32 -0.99 11.71 4.64
C GLU A 32 -2.11 11.53 3.60
N ILE A 33 -1.77 11.06 2.40
CA ILE A 33 -2.76 10.77 1.35
C ILE A 33 -3.74 9.69 1.80
N LEU A 34 -3.25 8.56 2.34
CA LEU A 34 -4.12 7.47 2.79
C LEU A 34 -5.04 7.88 3.95
N ASP A 35 -4.56 8.76 4.85
CA ASP A 35 -5.32 9.24 6.00
C ASP A 35 -6.37 10.29 5.58
N ARG A 36 -5.96 11.30 4.79
CA ARG A 36 -6.81 12.45 4.45
C ARG A 36 -7.70 12.21 3.23
N VAL A 37 -7.16 11.57 2.20
CA VAL A 37 -7.86 11.32 0.92
C VAL A 37 -8.48 9.94 0.94
N GLY A 38 -7.69 8.91 1.27
CA GLY A 38 -8.09 7.51 1.24
C GLY A 38 -8.02 6.89 -0.16
N ALA A 39 -8.53 5.67 -0.29
CA ALA A 39 -8.57 4.91 -1.54
C ALA A 39 -9.94 4.24 -1.74
N ARG A 40 -10.36 4.07 -3.00
CA ARG A 40 -11.58 3.32 -3.32
C ARG A 40 -11.30 1.82 -3.36
N VAL A 41 -11.96 1.08 -2.47
CA VAL A 41 -11.83 -0.38 -2.37
C VAL A 41 -13.10 -1.02 -2.93
N GLN A 42 -13.00 -1.83 -3.98
CA GLN A 42 -14.19 -2.39 -4.64
C GLN A 42 -14.68 -3.71 -4.01
N MET A 43 -13.82 -4.38 -3.24
CA MET A 43 -14.17 -5.65 -2.62
C MET A 43 -14.80 -5.40 -1.24
N GLU A 44 -16.07 -5.78 -1.10
CA GLU A 44 -16.84 -5.58 0.14
C GLU A 44 -16.15 -6.22 1.35
N GLU A 45 -15.63 -7.44 1.19
CA GLU A 45 -14.90 -8.12 2.26
C GLU A 45 -13.70 -7.31 2.75
N ALA A 46 -12.91 -6.72 1.84
CA ALA A 46 -11.78 -5.86 2.22
C ALA A 46 -12.23 -4.59 2.94
N ILE A 47 -13.34 -3.96 2.50
CA ILE A 47 -13.91 -2.81 3.20
C ILE A 47 -14.25 -3.17 4.65
N GLN A 48 -14.89 -4.33 4.87
CA GLN A 48 -15.25 -4.77 6.21
C GLN A 48 -14.02 -5.08 7.08
N ILE A 49 -12.98 -5.69 6.52
CA ILE A 49 -11.71 -5.95 7.22
C ILE A 49 -11.07 -4.61 7.64
N LEU A 50 -10.94 -3.66 6.72
CA LEU A 50 -10.35 -2.35 7.00
C LEU A 50 -11.16 -1.57 8.03
N LYS A 51 -12.49 -1.59 7.92
CA LYS A 51 -13.40 -0.96 8.89
C LYS A 51 -13.25 -1.56 10.29
N LYS A 52 -13.18 -2.90 10.40
CA LYS A 52 -12.95 -3.60 11.67
C LYS A 52 -11.59 -3.26 12.28
N ALA A 53 -10.58 -3.04 11.44
CA ALA A 53 -9.26 -2.59 11.87
C ALA A 53 -9.22 -1.12 12.34
N GLY A 54 -10.30 -0.34 12.14
CA GLY A 54 -10.40 1.06 12.57
C GLY A 54 -10.28 2.09 11.44
N ALA A 55 -10.25 1.66 10.17
CA ALA A 55 -10.29 2.58 9.03
C ALA A 55 -11.66 3.25 8.89
N LYS A 56 -11.69 4.48 8.39
CA LYS A 56 -12.93 5.24 8.17
C LYS A 56 -13.44 4.99 6.75
N VAL A 57 -14.67 4.50 6.63
CA VAL A 57 -15.33 4.29 5.33
C VAL A 57 -16.33 5.42 5.08
N ILE A 58 -16.23 6.02 3.88
CA ILE A 58 -17.07 7.12 3.39
C ILE A 58 -17.71 6.65 2.07
N ASP A 59 -18.95 7.06 1.78
CA ASP A 59 -19.66 6.79 0.52
C ASP A 59 -19.53 5.33 0.05
N SER A 60 -19.79 4.40 0.98
CA SER A 60 -19.68 2.93 0.89
C SER A 60 -18.30 2.34 0.60
N ASN A 61 -17.47 2.94 -0.24
CA ASN A 61 -16.23 2.31 -0.73
C ASN A 61 -14.96 3.18 -0.66
N LEU A 62 -15.06 4.43 -0.20
CA LEU A 62 -13.89 5.28 0.01
C LEU A 62 -13.34 5.04 1.42
N VAL A 63 -12.21 4.35 1.52
CA VAL A 63 -11.58 3.98 2.78
C VAL A 63 -10.39 4.90 3.08
N ARG A 64 -10.48 5.64 4.17
CA ARG A 64 -9.36 6.40 4.75
C ARG A 64 -8.66 5.54 5.78
N ILE A 65 -7.36 5.35 5.58
CA ILE A 65 -6.54 4.44 6.36
C ILE A 65 -5.57 5.30 7.20
N PRO A 66 -5.80 5.41 8.52
CA PRO A 66 -4.92 6.14 9.40
C PRO A 66 -3.48 5.61 9.36
N SER A 67 -2.52 6.52 9.52
CA SER A 67 -1.09 6.19 9.42
C SER A 67 -0.68 5.02 10.33
N HIS A 68 -1.20 4.97 11.57
CA HIS A 68 -0.88 3.90 12.52
C HIS A 68 -1.34 2.51 12.06
N LEU A 69 -2.42 2.40 11.28
CA LEU A 69 -2.85 1.10 10.75
C LEU A 69 -1.89 0.60 9.67
N VAL A 70 -1.38 1.51 8.84
CA VAL A 70 -0.36 1.20 7.83
C VAL A 70 0.92 0.72 8.50
N GLU A 71 1.43 1.46 9.50
CA GLU A 71 2.64 1.09 10.22
C GLU A 71 2.50 -0.25 10.96
N ASN A 72 1.36 -0.50 11.60
CA ASN A 72 1.09 -1.77 12.25
C ASN A 72 1.08 -2.93 11.24
N ALA A 73 0.45 -2.75 10.07
CA ALA A 73 0.45 -3.76 9.01
C ALA A 73 1.87 -4.04 8.51
N LEU A 74 2.66 -2.98 8.24
CA LEU A 74 4.05 -3.10 7.81
C LEU A 74 4.93 -3.80 8.85
N ALA A 75 4.72 -3.56 10.15
CA ALA A 75 5.47 -4.22 11.21
C ALA A 75 5.23 -5.74 11.27
N THR A 76 4.06 -6.19 10.85
CA THR A 76 3.70 -7.62 10.79
C THR A 76 4.04 -8.29 9.46
N ALA A 77 4.32 -7.50 8.42
CA ALA A 77 4.61 -8.02 7.09
C ALA A 77 6.02 -8.65 7.04
N PRO A 78 6.18 -9.83 6.41
CA PRO A 78 7.50 -10.43 6.24
C PRO A 78 8.37 -9.57 5.31
N LYS A 79 9.63 -9.35 5.70
CA LYS A 79 10.59 -8.55 4.91
C LYS A 79 11.00 -9.22 3.59
N LYS A 80 10.83 -10.54 3.51
CA LYS A 80 11.11 -11.36 2.35
C LYS A 80 10.10 -12.50 2.34
N LEU A 81 9.49 -12.76 1.20
CA LEU A 81 8.74 -13.99 0.98
C LEU A 81 9.76 -15.04 0.59
N ASP A 82 9.92 -16.07 1.42
CA ASP A 82 10.73 -17.22 1.06
C ASP A 82 9.93 -18.03 0.03
N SER A 83 10.37 -17.98 -1.23
CA SER A 83 9.92 -18.88 -2.26
C SER A 83 10.49 -20.27 -1.98
N GLN A 84 9.62 -21.22 -1.62
CA GLN A 84 9.93 -22.66 -1.66
C GLN A 84 9.73 -23.22 -3.06
#